data_AF-A0A6F9ZXR4-F1
#
_entry.id   AF-A0A6F9ZXR4-F1
#
_cell.length_a   1.000
_cell.length_b   1.000
_cell.length_c   1.000
_cell.angle_alpha   90.00
_cell.angle_beta   90.00
_cell.angle_gamma   90.00
#
_symmetry.space_group_name_H-M   'P 1'
#
loop_
_entity.id
_entity.type
_entity.pdbx_description
1 polymer ?
#
loop_
_entity_poly.entity_id
_entity_poly.type
_entity_poly.pdbx_seq_one_letter_code
_entity_poly.pdbx_strand_id
1 'polypeptide(L)'
;MWKHYTGRVTGMRLDGDPKVPATRWWNHLYLLLFVWREITILEVPEGAAPFRVGYKDDFGRAKCRTRPVYSRRFAVSHGHEPCTFFAVLYDGTEVPLRIVERTSIDRKPELVPLV
;
A
#
# COMPACT_ATOMS: atom_id res chain seq x y z
N MET A 1 0.95 -12.94 -5.59
CA MET A 1 2.40 -13.15 -5.37
C MET A 1 3.12 -11.84 -5.68
N TRP A 2 4.12 -11.47 -4.88
CA TRP A 2 4.96 -10.30 -5.12
C TRP A 2 6.25 -10.73 -5.82
N LYS A 3 6.72 -9.96 -6.80
CA LYS A 3 8.00 -10.19 -7.48
C LYS A 3 8.89 -8.97 -7.36
N HIS A 4 10.20 -9.17 -7.38
CA HIS A 4 11.15 -8.07 -7.41
C HIS A 4 10.89 -7.20 -8.65
N TYR A 5 10.96 -5.89 -8.47
CA TYR A 5 10.75 -4.91 -9.53
C TYR A 5 12.02 -4.07 -9.68
N THR A 6 12.49 -3.92 -10.92
CA THR A 6 13.76 -3.24 -11.25
C THR A 6 13.56 -1.87 -11.88
N GLY A 7 12.31 -1.50 -12.21
CA GLY A 7 12.00 -0.18 -12.75
C GLY A 7 12.24 0.92 -11.71
N ARG A 8 12.60 2.12 -12.19
CA ARG A 8 12.73 3.29 -11.33
C ARG A 8 11.34 3.81 -11.00
N VAL A 9 11.04 3.90 -9.71
CA VAL A 9 9.78 4.42 -9.18
C VAL A 9 10.07 5.37 -8.04
N THR A 10 9.30 6.46 -8.01
CA THR A 10 9.31 7.43 -6.92
C THR A 10 8.36 6.98 -5.82
N GLY A 11 7.14 6.63 -6.20
CA GLY A 11 6.05 6.21 -5.35
C GLY A 11 5.55 7.31 -4.42
N MET A 12 4.59 6.92 -3.60
CA MET A 12 4.03 7.68 -2.49
C MET A 12 4.53 7.07 -1.18
N ARG A 13 5.32 7.84 -0.44
CA ARG A 13 5.75 7.47 0.91
C ARG A 13 4.55 7.61 1.86
N LEU A 14 4.21 6.53 2.54
CA LEU A 14 3.31 6.53 3.68
C LEU A 14 4.17 6.33 4.93
N ASP A 15 3.96 7.19 5.91
CA ASP A 15 4.55 7.02 7.23
C ASP A 15 3.94 5.79 7.90
N GLY A 16 4.74 5.08 8.69
CA GLY A 16 4.25 3.92 9.43
C GLY A 16 3.43 4.30 10.65
N ASP A 17 2.67 3.35 11.19
CA ASP A 17 1.88 3.55 12.42
C ASP A 17 2.76 3.33 13.67
N PRO A 18 3.08 4.39 14.44
CA PRO A 18 3.91 4.26 15.64
C PRO A 18 3.25 3.43 16.75
N LYS A 19 1.93 3.17 16.68
CA LYS A 19 1.20 2.32 17.63
C LYS A 19 1.44 0.84 17.38
N VAL A 20 1.87 0.47 16.18
CA VAL A 20 2.32 -0.89 15.87
C VAL A 20 3.76 -1.04 16.38
N PRO A 21 4.12 -2.13 17.08
CA PRO A 21 5.51 -2.34 17.46
C PRO A 21 6.38 -2.54 16.22
N ALA A 22 7.58 -1.96 16.22
CA ALA A 22 8.56 -2.12 15.15
C ALA A 22 8.83 -3.61 14.84
N THR A 23 8.98 -3.91 13.56
CA THR A 23 9.25 -5.24 13.04
C THR A 23 10.64 -5.69 13.47
N ARG A 24 10.67 -6.75 14.28
CA ARG A 24 11.87 -7.46 14.73
C ARG A 24 11.76 -8.93 14.35
N TRP A 25 12.90 -9.62 14.31
CA TRP A 25 12.91 -11.04 13.94
C TRP A 25 12.04 -11.90 14.87
N TRP A 26 11.98 -11.56 16.17
CA TRP A 26 11.24 -12.34 17.18
C TRP A 26 9.73 -12.07 17.21
N ASN A 27 9.26 -10.92 16.69
CA ASN A 27 7.82 -10.60 16.63
C ASN A 27 7.24 -10.70 15.21
N HIS A 28 8.03 -11.12 14.22
CA HIS A 28 7.63 -11.13 12.82
C HIS A 28 6.35 -11.94 12.57
N LEU A 29 6.23 -13.13 13.18
CA LEU A 29 5.05 -13.98 13.03
C LEU A 29 3.80 -13.36 13.69
N TYR A 30 3.97 -12.72 14.85
CA TYR A 30 2.88 -12.04 15.55
C TYR A 30 2.36 -10.85 14.73
N LEU A 31 3.27 -10.03 14.19
CA LEU A 31 2.92 -8.89 13.34
C LEU A 31 2.20 -9.33 12.07
N LEU A 32 2.67 -10.40 11.44
CA LEU A 32 2.08 -10.94 10.22
C LEU A 32 0.62 -11.38 10.41
N LEU A 33 0.29 -11.91 11.59
CA LEU A 33 -1.03 -12.49 11.89
C LEU A 33 -2.01 -11.50 12.56
N PHE A 34 -1.53 -10.52 13.33
CA PHE A 34 -2.41 -9.78 14.26
C PHE A 34 -2.31 -8.26 14.19
N VAL A 35 -1.36 -7.67 13.46
CA VAL A 35 -1.01 -6.24 13.65
C VAL A 35 -0.86 -5.49 12.33
N TRP A 36 -1.93 -5.42 11.56
CA TRP A 36 -2.07 -4.47 10.47
C TRP A 36 -3.13 -3.45 10.86
N ARG A 37 -2.75 -2.39 11.60
CA ARG A 37 -3.74 -1.48 12.19
C ARG A 37 -4.23 -0.41 11.24
N GLU A 38 -3.38 0.09 10.35
CA GLU A 38 -3.76 1.13 9.39
C GLU A 38 -3.91 0.58 7.97
N ILE A 39 -5.05 0.91 7.38
CA ILE A 39 -5.37 0.65 5.98
C ILE A 39 -5.49 2.01 5.29
N THR A 40 -4.70 2.20 4.24
CA THR A 40 -4.81 3.37 3.35
C THR A 40 -5.42 2.94 2.04
N ILE A 41 -6.47 3.65 1.63
CA ILE A 41 -7.08 3.51 0.30
C ILE A 41 -6.39 4.49 -0.63
N LEU A 42 -5.73 3.94 -1.64
CA LEU A 42 -5.05 4.68 -2.68
C LEU A 42 -5.86 4.61 -3.97
N GLU A 43 -5.85 5.69 -4.72
CA GLU A 43 -6.53 5.83 -6.00
C GLU A 43 -5.54 6.24 -7.10
N VAL A 44 -5.72 5.65 -8.28
CA VAL A 44 -5.08 6.07 -9.52
C VAL A 44 -6.02 6.97 -10.35
N PRO A 45 -5.49 7.82 -11.25
CA PRO A 45 -6.27 8.62 -12.18
C PRO A 45 -7.21 7.77 -13.03
N GLU A 46 -8.28 8.40 -13.51
CA GLU A 46 -9.19 7.79 -14.45
C GLU A 46 -8.46 7.37 -15.74
N GLY A 47 -8.81 6.20 -16.29
CA GLY A 47 -8.16 5.66 -17.48
C GLY A 47 -6.81 4.97 -17.24
N ALA A 48 -6.25 5.00 -16.03
CA ALA A 48 -4.98 4.35 -15.71
C ALA A 48 -5.09 2.83 -15.42
N ALA A 49 -6.30 2.26 -15.49
CA ALA A 49 -6.50 0.82 -15.36
C ALA A 49 -6.36 0.11 -16.71
N PRO A 50 -5.75 -1.09 -16.78
CA PRO A 50 -5.20 -1.86 -15.66
C PRO A 50 -3.76 -1.46 -15.29
N PHE A 51 -3.44 -1.52 -13.99
CA PHE A 51 -2.09 -1.24 -13.47
C PHE A 51 -1.65 -2.34 -12.49
N ARG A 52 -0.36 -2.39 -12.16
CA ARG A 52 0.18 -3.26 -11.11
C ARG A 52 0.59 -2.41 -9.92
N VAL A 53 0.28 -2.89 -8.72
CA VAL A 53 0.63 -2.23 -7.47
C VAL A 53 1.96 -2.77 -6.95
N GLY A 54 2.83 -1.87 -6.52
CA GLY A 54 4.10 -2.16 -5.89
C GLY A 54 4.30 -1.43 -4.57
N TYR A 55 5.30 -1.89 -3.84
CA TYR A 55 5.84 -1.17 -2.69
C TYR A 55 7.37 -1.26 -2.68
N LYS A 56 7.98 -0.26 -2.08
CA LYS A 56 9.42 -0.15 -1.82
C LYS A 56 9.60 -0.08 -0.31
N ASP A 57 10.38 -1.02 0.22
CA ASP A 57 10.74 -1.05 1.64
C ASP A 57 11.77 0.05 1.97
N ASP A 58 12.07 0.22 3.26
CA ASP A 58 13.05 1.21 3.75
C ASP A 58 14.47 0.97 3.24
N PHE A 59 14.79 -0.25 2.78
CA PHE A 59 16.08 -0.57 2.14
C PHE A 59 16.08 -0.25 0.64
N GLY A 60 14.96 0.27 0.13
CA GLY A 60 14.80 0.67 -1.25
C GLY A 60 14.51 -0.47 -2.23
N ARG A 61 14.18 -1.68 -1.73
CA ARG A 61 13.88 -2.83 -2.58
C ARG A 61 12.43 -2.77 -3.03
N ALA A 62 12.24 -2.58 -4.33
CA ALA A 62 10.91 -2.52 -4.93
C ALA A 62 10.37 -3.92 -5.23
N LYS A 63 9.12 -4.16 -4.86
CA LYS A 63 8.36 -5.36 -5.23
C LYS A 63 7.03 -4.97 -5.84
N CYS A 64 6.58 -5.73 -6.82
CA CYS A 64 5.33 -5.48 -7.54
C CYS A 64 4.46 -6.73 -7.54
N ARG A 65 3.13 -6.57 -7.46
CA ARG A 65 2.18 -7.67 -7.64
C ARG A 65 2.22 -8.13 -9.10
N THR A 66 2.21 -9.45 -9.29
CA THR A 66 2.11 -10.02 -10.65
C THR A 66 0.75 -9.80 -11.28
N ARG A 67 -0.32 -9.78 -10.47
CA ARG A 67 -1.69 -9.62 -10.97
C ARG A 67 -2.02 -8.14 -11.11
N PRO A 68 -2.57 -7.71 -12.27
CA PRO A 68 -3.05 -6.35 -12.43
C PRO A 68 -4.29 -6.09 -11.58
N VAL A 69 -4.50 -4.82 -11.26
CA VAL A 69 -5.67 -4.27 -10.59
C VAL A 69 -6.48 -3.52 -11.65
N TYR A 70 -7.76 -3.83 -11.72
CA TYR A 70 -8.71 -3.23 -12.68
C TYR A 70 -9.56 -2.12 -12.05
N SER A 71 -9.65 -2.08 -10.71
CA SER A 71 -10.29 -1.00 -9.98
C SER A 71 -9.35 0.19 -9.87
N ARG A 72 -9.90 1.41 -9.97
CA ARG A 72 -9.15 2.65 -9.71
C ARG A 72 -8.63 2.75 -8.27
N ARG A 73 -9.29 2.06 -7.33
CA ARG A 73 -8.96 2.10 -5.91
C ARG A 73 -8.40 0.78 -5.45
N PHE A 74 -7.37 0.83 -4.61
CA PHE A 74 -6.82 -0.33 -3.93
C PHE A 74 -6.44 0.02 -2.50
N ALA A 75 -6.62 -0.95 -1.60
CA ALA A 75 -6.24 -0.83 -0.20
C ALA A 75 -4.83 -1.37 0.01
N VAL A 76 -4.04 -0.67 0.83
CA VAL A 76 -2.76 -1.13 1.33
C VAL A 76 -2.75 -1.07 2.85
N SER A 77 -2.31 -2.16 3.46
CA SER A 77 -1.94 -2.18 4.88
C SER A 77 -0.45 -1.92 5.01
N HIS A 78 -0.06 -1.18 6.03
CA HIS A 78 1.33 -0.94 6.38
C HIS A 78 1.52 -1.01 7.89
N GLY A 79 2.74 -1.33 8.31
CA GLY A 79 3.10 -1.54 9.70
C GLY A 79 3.69 -0.29 10.34
N HIS A 80 4.55 -0.50 11.33
CA HIS A 80 5.31 0.56 12.00
C HIS A 80 6.31 1.25 11.08
N GLU A 81 6.89 0.50 10.15
CA GLU A 81 7.88 1.04 9.23
C GLU A 81 7.22 1.81 8.09
N PRO A 82 7.78 2.97 7.71
CA PRO A 82 7.32 3.68 6.52
C PRO A 82 7.47 2.79 5.28
N CYS A 83 6.54 2.94 4.34
CA CYS A 83 6.55 2.19 3.10
C CYS A 83 6.20 3.10 1.94
N THR A 84 6.89 2.92 0.81
CA THR A 84 6.62 3.72 -0.39
C THR A 84 5.83 2.88 -1.37
N PHE A 85 4.57 3.22 -1.60
CA PHE A 85 3.69 2.51 -2.52
C PHE A 85 3.71 3.14 -3.89
N PHE A 86 3.59 2.34 -4.95
CA PHE A 86 3.56 2.84 -6.32
C PHE A 86 2.60 2.02 -7.18
N ALA A 87 2.12 2.61 -8.28
CA ALA A 87 1.38 1.91 -9.32
C ALA A 87 2.11 2.07 -10.64
N VAL A 88 2.21 1.00 -11.42
CA VAL A 88 2.85 1.00 -12.74
C VAL A 88 1.95 0.36 -13.78
N LEU A 89 1.91 0.95 -14.96
CA LEU A 89 1.24 0.40 -16.14
C LEU A 89 2.01 -0.81 -16.70
N TYR A 90 1.50 -1.40 -17.79
CA TYR A 90 2.11 -2.57 -18.41
C TYR A 90 3.51 -2.27 -18.99
N ASP A 91 3.68 -1.07 -19.54
CA ASP A 91 4.94 -0.53 -20.07
C ASP A 91 5.96 -0.14 -18.97
N GLY A 92 5.56 -0.19 -17.70
CA GLY A 92 6.38 0.22 -16.57
C GLY A 92 6.28 1.70 -16.22
N THR A 93 5.43 2.48 -16.89
CA THR A 93 5.18 3.88 -16.57
C THR A 93 4.52 3.99 -15.21
N GLU A 94 5.08 4.82 -14.33
CA GLU A 94 4.53 5.08 -13.01
C GLU A 94 3.28 5.97 -13.11
N VAL A 95 2.26 5.60 -12.34
CA VAL A 95 0.99 6.32 -12.24
C VAL A 95 0.95 7.05 -10.91
N PRO A 96 0.61 8.36 -10.88
CA PRO A 96 0.53 9.11 -9.63
C PRO A 96 -0.57 8.53 -8.75
N LEU A 97 -0.28 8.42 -7.45
CA LEU A 97 -1.24 7.94 -6.47
C LEU A 97 -1.88 9.12 -5.73
N ARG A 98 -3.12 8.93 -5.29
CA ARG A 98 -3.82 9.83 -4.38
C ARG A 98 -4.34 9.05 -3.18
N ILE A 99 -4.19 9.61 -1.99
CA ILE A 99 -4.82 9.08 -0.78
C ILE A 99 -6.29 9.47 -0.81
N VAL A 100 -7.18 8.48 -0.81
CA VAL A 100 -8.62 8.71 -0.68
C VAL A 100 -9.03 8.69 0.78
N GLU A 101 -8.51 7.72 1.53
CA GLU A 101 -8.90 7.48 2.90
C GLU A 101 -7.77 6.81 3.68
N ARG A 102 -7.65 7.17 4.96
CA ARG A 102 -6.86 6.44 5.95
C ARG A 102 -7.81 5.98 7.05
N THR A 103 -7.85 4.68 7.28
CA THR A 103 -8.67 4.09 8.34
C THR A 103 -7.81 3.21 9.22
N SER A 104 -8.15 3.15 10.51
CA SER A 104 -7.56 2.20 11.45
C SER A 104 -8.59 1.14 11.77
N ILE A 105 -8.19 -0.12 11.98
CA ILE A 105 -9.12 -1.19 12.42
C ILE A 105 -9.83 -0.82 13.74
N ASP A 106 -9.22 0.03 14.57
CA ASP A 106 -9.81 0.55 15.82
C ASP A 106 -10.94 1.59 15.59
N ARG A 107 -11.11 2.12 14.37
CA ARG A 107 -12.24 3.00 14.04
C ARG A 107 -13.43 2.11 13.66
N LYS A 108 -14.45 2.07 14.53
CA LYS A 108 -15.81 1.72 14.09
C LYS A 108 -16.12 2.56 12.84
N PRO A 109 -16.55 1.97 11.71
CA PRO A 109 -17.01 2.78 10.60
C PRO A 109 -18.20 3.60 11.09
N GLU A 110 -18.06 4.92 11.15
CA GLU A 110 -19.22 5.79 11.18
C GLU A 110 -19.93 5.56 9.84
N LEU A 111 -21.07 4.89 9.91
CA LEU A 111 -21.98 4.75 8.77
C LEU A 111 -22.36 6.16 8.34
N VAL A 112 -21.69 6.69 7.32
CA VAL A 112 -22.13 7.90 6.65
C VAL A 112 -23.38 7.51 5.85
N PRO A 113 -24.57 8.03 6.19
CA PRO A 113 -25.75 7.76 5.37
C PRO A 113 -25.51 8.36 3.98
N LEU A 114 -25.66 7.54 2.95
CA LEU A 114 -25.76 8.01 1.58
C LEU A 114 -27.05 8.84 1.48
N VAL A 115 -26.90 10.15 1.30
CA VAL A 115 -27.99 11.09 0.94
C VAL A 115 -28.00 11.24 -0.58
#